data_AF-A0A9E4AUJ5-F1
#
_entry.id   AF-A0A9E4AUJ5-F1
#
_cell.length_a   1.000
_cell.length_b   1.000
_cell.length_c   1.000
_cell.angle_alpha   90.00
_cell.angle_beta   90.00
_cell.angle_gamma   90.00
#
_symmetry.space_group_name_H-M   'P 1'
#
loop_
_entity.id
_entity.type
_entity.pdbx_description
1 polymer ?
#
loop_
_entity_poly.entity_id
_entity_poly.type
_entity_poly.pdbx_seq_one_letter_code
_entity_poly.pdbx_strand_id
1 'polypeptide(L)'
;MDFQTRPLSENFGSEVLSVDLTQIDEDMAEAILLAVQKHALLLFRRQSLHDDDIYRLSSALGPVEEPPAAKDNHSPGFKSVIYLANINYPTLSRRGFLPLPKV
;
A
#
# COMPACT_ATOMS: atom_id res chain seq x y z
N MET A 1 10.68 -17.82 6.62
CA MET A 1 10.31 -18.25 5.25
C MET A 1 11.34 -17.72 4.24
N ASP A 2 11.52 -18.33 3.06
CA ASP A 2 12.34 -17.76 1.96
C ASP A 2 11.49 -17.58 0.69
N PHE A 3 11.62 -16.45 0.02
CA PHE A 3 10.79 -16.11 -1.14
C PHE A 3 11.46 -16.52 -2.45
N GLN A 4 10.67 -17.09 -3.35
CA GLN A 4 11.06 -17.13 -4.76
C GLN A 4 10.93 -15.73 -5.35
N THR A 5 12.03 -15.22 -5.91
CA THR A 5 12.05 -13.88 -6.48
C THR A 5 12.56 -13.86 -7.91
N ARG A 6 12.14 -12.84 -8.67
CA ARG A 6 12.60 -12.56 -10.02
C ARG A 6 13.02 -11.08 -10.11
N PRO A 7 14.26 -10.76 -10.49
CA PRO A 7 14.72 -9.37 -10.60
C PRO A 7 13.82 -8.54 -11.52
N LEU A 8 13.51 -7.30 -11.12
CA LEU A 8 12.81 -6.33 -11.97
C LEU A 8 13.76 -5.62 -12.94
N SER A 9 14.99 -5.41 -12.48
CA SER A 9 16.10 -4.84 -13.25
C SER A 9 17.41 -5.45 -12.76
N GLU A 10 18.53 -5.10 -13.40
CA GLU A 10 19.86 -5.58 -13.00
C GLU A 10 20.22 -5.20 -11.56
N ASN A 11 19.85 -3.98 -11.14
CA ASN A 11 20.40 -3.38 -9.90
C ASN A 11 19.34 -2.96 -8.88
N PHE A 12 18.04 -3.06 -9.20
CA PHE A 12 17.00 -2.54 -8.33
C PHE A 12 15.70 -3.32 -8.42
N GLY A 13 15.19 -3.69 -7.25
CA GLY A 13 13.88 -4.27 -7.06
C GLY A 13 13.76 -5.73 -7.49
N SER A 14 12.83 -6.45 -6.84
CA SER A 14 12.53 -7.84 -7.17
C SER A 14 11.02 -8.11 -7.11
N GLU A 15 10.51 -8.92 -8.03
CA GLU A 15 9.16 -9.46 -7.95
C GLU A 15 9.18 -10.68 -7.01
N VAL A 16 8.28 -10.70 -6.03
CA VAL A 16 8.06 -11.86 -5.17
C VAL A 16 6.98 -12.74 -5.79
N LEU A 17 7.27 -14.03 -5.93
CA LEU A 17 6.41 -15.00 -6.61
C LEU A 17 5.62 -15.82 -5.60
N SER A 18 4.39 -16.18 -5.99
CA SER A 18 3.56 -17.17 -5.29
C SER A 18 3.26 -16.84 -3.81
N VAL A 19 2.99 -15.57 -3.52
CA VAL A 19 2.60 -15.09 -2.18
C VAL A 19 1.19 -14.54 -2.21
N ASP A 20 0.43 -14.81 -1.15
CA ASP A 20 -0.88 -14.23 -0.86
C ASP A 20 -0.76 -13.32 0.38
N LEU A 21 -0.94 -12.02 0.18
CA LEU A 21 -0.79 -11.03 1.26
C LEU A 21 -2.05 -10.88 2.13
N THR A 22 -3.17 -11.52 1.78
CA THR A 22 -4.39 -11.47 2.60
C THR A 22 -4.27 -12.27 3.91
N GLN A 23 -3.29 -13.17 3.98
CA GLN A 23 -3.01 -14.09 5.10
C GLN A 23 -1.66 -13.77 5.75
N ILE A 24 -1.31 -12.49 5.89
CA ILE A 24 -0.05 -12.08 6.51
C ILE A 24 0.07 -12.61 7.95
N ASP A 25 1.21 -13.22 8.25
CA ASP A 25 1.62 -13.66 9.58
C ASP A 25 3.02 -13.11 9.93
N GLU A 26 3.51 -13.43 11.14
CA GLU A 26 4.78 -12.93 11.65
C GLU A 26 5.98 -13.42 10.82
N ASP A 27 5.99 -14.70 10.46
CA ASP A 27 7.06 -15.32 9.65
C ASP A 27 7.14 -14.71 8.25
N MET A 28 5.98 -14.42 7.63
CA MET A 28 5.91 -13.76 6.33
C MET A 28 6.32 -12.29 6.44
N ALA A 29 5.91 -11.58 7.50
CA ALA A 29 6.30 -10.19 7.72
C ALA A 29 7.83 -10.05 7.88
N GLU A 30 8.46 -10.92 8.68
CA GLU A 30 9.91 -10.93 8.83
C GLU A 30 10.61 -11.22 7.49
N ALA A 31 10.11 -12.20 6.73
CA ALA A 31 10.64 -12.50 5.40
C ALA A 31 10.52 -11.32 4.43
N ILE A 32 9.41 -10.56 4.49
CA ILE A 32 9.23 -9.34 3.69
C ILE A 32 10.25 -8.28 4.07
N LEU A 33 10.45 -8.02 5.38
CA LEU A 33 11.42 -7.03 5.85
C LEU A 33 12.85 -7.38 5.43
N LEU A 34 13.26 -8.64 5.55
CA LEU A 34 14.57 -9.11 5.10
C LEU A 34 14.73 -8.98 3.57
N ALA A 35 13.68 -9.33 2.81
CA ALA A 35 13.69 -9.20 1.36
C ALA A 35 13.75 -7.73 0.90
N VAL A 36 13.08 -6.80 1.59
CA VAL A 36 13.19 -5.35 1.35
C VAL A 36 14.61 -4.87 1.61
N GLN A 37 15.26 -5.27 2.72
CA GLN A 37 16.65 -4.88 2.99
C GLN A 37 17.62 -5.33 1.89
N LYS A 38 17.38 -6.51 1.31
CA LYS A 38 18.21 -7.08 0.24
C LYS A 38 17.95 -6.44 -1.14
N HIS A 39 16.68 -6.19 -1.47
CA HIS A 39 16.27 -5.82 -2.83
C HIS A 39 15.84 -4.35 -2.98
N ALA A 40 15.78 -3.61 -1.87
CA ALA A 40 15.29 -2.23 -1.71
C ALA A 40 13.81 -2.01 -2.07
N LEU A 41 13.28 -2.73 -3.05
CA LEU A 41 11.89 -2.67 -3.49
C LEU A 41 11.37 -4.06 -3.81
N LEU A 42 10.14 -4.35 -3.40
CA LEU A 42 9.45 -5.58 -3.73
C LEU A 42 8.19 -5.29 -4.54
N LEU A 43 7.95 -6.09 -5.57
CA LEU A 43 6.70 -6.09 -6.33
C LEU A 43 5.92 -7.37 -6.05
N PHE A 44 4.68 -7.23 -5.61
CA PHE A 44 3.73 -8.32 -5.45
C PHE A 44 2.63 -8.17 -6.51
N ARG A 45 2.59 -9.08 -7.49
CA ARG A 45 1.59 -9.03 -8.56
C ARG A 45 0.31 -9.76 -8.16
N ARG A 46 -0.80 -9.36 -8.79
CA ARG A 46 -2.12 -10.04 -8.69
C ARG A 46 -2.67 -10.12 -7.27
N GLN A 47 -2.39 -9.10 -6.45
CA GLN A 47 -2.96 -8.97 -5.11
C GLN A 47 -4.29 -8.21 -5.23
N SER A 48 -5.34 -8.77 -4.65
CA SER A 48 -6.65 -8.13 -4.52
C SER A 48 -6.88 -7.87 -3.04
N LEU A 49 -6.39 -6.73 -2.55
CA LEU A 49 -6.42 -6.38 -1.13
C LEU A 49 -7.53 -5.37 -0.87
N HIS A 50 -8.29 -5.60 0.19
CA HIS A 50 -9.18 -4.60 0.77
C HIS A 50 -8.39 -3.71 1.74
N ASP A 51 -8.94 -2.56 2.13
CA ASP A 51 -8.24 -1.59 2.98
C ASP A 51 -7.82 -2.16 4.34
N ASP A 52 -8.57 -3.12 4.89
CA ASP A 52 -8.23 -3.83 6.11
C ASP A 52 -7.09 -4.84 5.91
N ASP A 53 -6.98 -5.45 4.73
CA ASP A 53 -5.80 -6.26 4.37
C ASP A 53 -4.55 -5.37 4.31
N ILE A 54 -4.66 -4.19 3.69
CA ILE A 54 -3.56 -3.21 3.60
C ILE A 54 -3.13 -2.76 5.01
N TYR A 55 -4.10 -2.46 5.88
CA TYR A 55 -3.82 -2.07 7.26
C TYR A 55 -3.15 -3.21 8.05
N ARG A 56 -3.66 -4.45 7.93
CA ARG A 56 -3.08 -5.63 8.58
C ARG A 56 -1.65 -5.88 8.13
N LEU A 57 -1.41 -5.87 6.81
CA LEU A 57 -0.07 -6.00 6.23
C LEU A 57 0.87 -4.91 6.76
N SER A 58 0.45 -3.65 6.71
CA SER A 58 1.28 -2.53 7.16
C SER A 58 1.62 -2.63 8.65
N SER A 59 0.65 -3.04 9.47
CA SER A 59 0.81 -3.21 10.92
C SER A 59 1.72 -4.38 11.29
N ALA A 60 1.73 -5.44 10.47
CA ALA A 60 2.62 -6.58 10.66
C ALA A 60 4.10 -6.21 10.37
N LEU A 61 4.33 -5.23 9.50
CA LEU A 61 5.68 -4.75 9.17
C LEU A 61 6.22 -3.73 10.18
N GLY A 62 5.37 -3.19 11.05
CA GLY A 62 5.74 -2.25 12.10
C GLY A 62 4.63 -1.27 12.48
N PRO A 63 4.92 -0.29 13.36
CA PRO A 63 3.94 0.73 13.72
C PRO A 63 3.46 1.53 12.51
N VAL A 64 2.15 1.62 12.34
CA VAL A 64 1.54 2.41 11.25
C VAL A 64 1.31 3.84 11.72
N GLU A 65 1.93 4.79 11.03
CA GLU A 65 1.71 6.21 11.29
C GLU A 65 0.48 6.73 10.52
N GLU A 66 -0.25 7.67 11.13
CA GLU A 66 -1.29 8.44 10.45
C GLU A 66 -0.67 9.73 9.89
N PRO A 67 -0.49 9.84 8.57
CA PRO A 67 0.20 11.00 8.00
C PRO A 67 -0.71 12.24 8.05
N PRO A 68 -0.19 13.38 8.52
CA PRO A 68 -0.98 14.61 8.66
C PRO A 68 -1.46 15.18 7.32
N ALA A 69 -0.83 14.79 6.21
CA ALA A 69 -1.16 15.23 4.85
C ALA A 69 -2.38 14.53 4.25
N ALA A 70 -2.88 13.44 4.85
CA ALA A 70 -3.98 12.65 4.29
C ALA A 70 -5.34 13.38 4.30
N LYS A 71 -5.51 14.46 5.08
CA LYS A 71 -6.79 15.19 5.26
C LYS A 71 -8.00 14.25 5.21
N ASP A 72 -8.90 14.42 4.23
CA ASP A 72 -10.09 13.60 4.02
C ASP A 72 -9.90 12.51 2.94
N ASN A 73 -8.69 12.38 2.38
CA ASN A 73 -8.34 11.43 1.32
C ASN A 73 -7.80 10.11 1.90
N HIS A 74 -8.58 9.47 2.76
CA HIS A 74 -8.24 8.18 3.37
C HIS A 74 -9.43 7.22 3.34
N SER A 75 -9.16 5.95 3.59
CA SER A 75 -10.17 4.91 3.70
C SER A 75 -11.18 5.20 4.82
N PRO A 76 -12.49 4.96 4.59
CA PRO A 76 -13.48 4.96 5.66
C PRO A 76 -13.11 3.92 6.73
N GLY A 77 -12.84 4.37 7.96
CA GLY A 77 -12.47 3.50 9.07
C GLY A 77 -10.96 3.29 9.27
N PHE A 78 -10.12 3.66 8.30
CA PHE A 78 -8.65 3.57 8.41
C PHE A 78 -7.98 4.86 7.93
N LYS A 79 -7.66 5.78 8.85
CA LYS A 79 -7.00 7.05 8.52
C LYS A 79 -5.59 6.90 7.96
N SER A 80 -4.92 5.79 8.28
CA SER A 80 -3.59 5.46 7.80
C SER A 80 -3.57 4.88 6.38
N VAL A 81 -4.73 4.45 5.85
CA VAL A 81 -4.83 3.99 4.45
C VAL A 81 -5.22 5.18 3.58
N ILE A 82 -4.24 5.76 2.90
CA ILE A 82 -4.43 6.98 2.10
C ILE A 82 -4.81 6.63 0.66
N TYR A 83 -5.74 7.39 0.09
CA TYR A 83 -6.06 7.31 -1.33
C TYR A 83 -5.29 8.37 -2.13
N LEU A 84 -4.32 7.90 -2.91
CA LEU A 84 -3.62 8.71 -3.91
C LEU A 84 -4.27 8.45 -5.29
N ALA A 85 -5.46 9.01 -5.48
CA ALA A 85 -6.25 8.81 -6.69
C ALA A 85 -6.66 10.14 -7.32
N ASN A 86 -6.69 10.18 -8.66
CA ASN A 86 -7.27 11.29 -9.42
C ASN A 86 -8.77 11.02 -9.73
N ILE A 87 -9.51 10.53 -8.73
CA ILE A 87 -10.93 10.21 -8.83
C ILE A 87 -11.68 11.17 -7.92
N ASN A 88 -12.59 11.93 -8.51
CA ASN A 88 -13.42 12.88 -7.79
C ASN A 88 -14.72 12.16 -7.42
N TYR A 89 -14.91 11.79 -6.14
CA TYR A 89 -16.17 11.23 -5.68
C TYR A 89 -17.22 12.35 -5.64
N PRO A 90 -18.26 12.36 -6.50
CA PRO A 90 -19.17 13.51 -6.61
C PRO A 90 -20.08 13.68 -5.39
N THR A 91 -20.09 12.75 -4.46
CA THR A 91 -21.11 12.64 -3.42
C THR A 91 -20.51 12.29 -2.07
N LEU A 92 -19.97 13.31 -1.39
CA LEU A 92 -19.97 13.49 0.07
C LEU A 92 -19.61 14.97 0.36
N SER A 93 -20.60 15.83 0.12
CA SER A 93 -20.75 17.23 0.58
C SER A 93 -19.52 18.17 0.74
N ARG A 94 -19.33 19.00 -0.29
CA ARG A 94 -18.87 20.42 -0.32
C ARG A 94 -18.30 21.07 0.97
N ARG A 95 -17.08 21.61 0.86
CA ARG A 95 -16.73 23.04 1.06
C ARG A 95 -15.31 23.32 0.54
N GLY A 96 -15.21 24.00 -0.61
CA GLY A 96 -13.92 24.49 -1.13
C GLY A 96 -13.69 24.24 -2.62
N PHE A 97 -14.66 24.57 -3.47
CA PHE A 97 -14.41 24.61 -4.91
C PHE A 97 -13.70 25.92 -5.28
N LEU A 98 -12.46 25.84 -5.77
CA LEU A 98 -11.99 26.77 -6.79
C LEU A 98 -12.59 26.30 -8.13
N PRO A 99 -13.19 27.18 -8.94
CA PRO A 99 -13.68 26.77 -10.26
C PRO A 99 -12.50 26.47 -11.17
N LEU A 100 -12.55 25.30 -11.85
CA LEU A 100 -11.65 25.03 -12.97
C LEU A 100 -11.99 25.99 -14.13
N PRO A 101 -10.98 26.43 -14.90
CA PRO A 101 -11.19 27.34 -16.03
C PRO A 101 -12.02 26.64 -17.11
N LYS A 102 -12.98 27.36 -17.67
CA LYS A 102 -13.75 26.92 -18.84
C LYS A 102 -12.80 26.87 -20.04
N VAL A 103 -12.74 25.72 -20.70
CA VAL A 103 -12.20 25.57 -22.07
C VAL A 103 -13.23 26.11 -23.05
#